data_AF-A0A3D5FE67-F1
#
_entry.id   AF-A0A3D5FE67-F1
#
_cell.length_a   1.000
_cell.length_b   1.000
_cell.length_c   1.000
_cell.angle_alpha   90.00
_cell.angle_beta   90.00
_cell.angle_gamma   90.00
#
_symmetry.space_group_name_H-M   'P 1'
#
loop_
_entity.id
_entity.type
_entity.pdbx_description
1 polymer ?
#
loop_
_entity_poly.entity_id
_entity_poly.type
_entity_poly.pdbx_seq_one_letter_code
_entity_poly.pdbx_strand_id
1 'polypeptide(L)' 'LQGGAGYVTDSPAGRLLRDAKLYEIGAGTSEIRRMLIGRELFNESA' A
#
# COMPACT_ATOMS: atom_id res chain seq x y z
N LEU A 1 -7.95 11.10 -13.46
CA LEU A 1 -7.49 9.69 -13.51
C LEU A 1 -7.47 9.27 -14.97
N GLN A 2 -6.39 8.66 -15.45
CA GLN A 2 -6.06 8.53 -16.90
C GLN A 2 -6.99 7.63 -17.74
N GLY A 3 -8.15 7.22 -17.23
CA GLY A 3 -9.18 6.48 -18.00
C GLY A 3 -8.58 5.30 -18.78
N GLY A 4 -9.00 5.15 -20.04
CA GLY A 4 -8.48 4.12 -20.94
C GLY A 4 -6.97 4.21 -21.19
N ALA A 5 -6.35 5.39 -21.09
CA ALA A 5 -4.91 5.55 -21.25
C ALA A 5 -4.11 4.91 -20.10
N GLY A 6 -4.73 4.65 -18.95
CA GLY A 6 -4.09 3.91 -17.85
C GLY A 6 -4.09 2.38 -18.04
N TYR A 7 -4.87 1.86 -18.99
CA TYR A 7 -5.02 0.41 -19.25
C TYR A 7 -4.13 -0.08 -20.39
N VAL A 8 -3.58 0.83 -21.20
CA VAL A 8 -2.63 0.52 -22.28
C VAL A 8 -1.24 0.26 -21.68
N THR A 9 -0.53 -0.73 -22.20
CA THR A 9 0.80 -1.17 -21.71
C THR A 9 1.88 -0.09 -21.80
N ASP A 10 1.71 0.87 -22.71
CA ASP A 10 2.65 1.99 -22.89
C ASP A 10 2.56 3.03 -21.77
N SER A 11 1.48 2.99 -20.99
CA SER A 11 1.35 3.81 -19.80
C SER A 11 2.01 3.13 -18.59
N PRO A 12 2.88 3.83 -17.84
CA PRO A 12 3.51 3.27 -16.66
C PRO A 12 2.51 2.97 -15.53
N ALA A 13 1.28 3.51 -15.60
CA ALA A 13 0.25 3.37 -14.57
C ALA A 13 -0.05 1.90 -14.23
N GLY A 14 -0.17 1.02 -15.23
CA GLY A 14 -0.45 -0.39 -15.00
C GLY A 14 0.64 -1.10 -14.20
N ARG A 15 1.91 -0.77 -14.46
CA ARG A 15 3.05 -1.33 -13.69
C ARG A 15 3.03 -0.80 -12.25
N LEU A 16 2.89 0.51 -12.09
CA LEU A 16 2.87 1.14 -10.77
C LEU A 16 1.75 0.59 -9.88
N LEU A 17 0.56 0.35 -10.43
CA LEU A 17 -0.56 -0.23 -9.68
C LEU A 17 -0.31 -1.68 -9.26
N ARG A 18 0.39 -2.47 -10.07
CA ARG A 18 0.79 -3.84 -9.69
C ARG A 18 1.85 -3.83 -8.59
N ASP A 19 2.85 -2.97 -8.72
CA ASP A 19 3.92 -2.82 -7.74
C ASP A 19 3.40 -2.28 -6.40
N ALA A 20 2.38 -1.40 -6.42
CA ALA A 20 1.75 -0.86 -5.23
C ALA A 20 1.20 -1.95 -4.30
N LYS A 21 0.66 -3.05 -4.86
CA LYS A 21 0.14 -4.14 -4.03
C LYS A 21 1.23 -4.85 -3.24
N LEU A 22 2.43 -4.97 -3.81
CA LEU A 22 3.58 -5.57 -3.12
C LEU A 22 3.97 -4.75 -1.88
N TYR A 23 3.90 -3.42 -1.92
CA TYR A 23 4.17 -2.59 -0.74
C TYR A 23 3.11 -2.72 0.36
N GLU A 24 1.89 -3.11 -0.01
CA GLU A 24 0.79 -3.30 0.94
C GLU A 24 0.90 -4.63 1.71
N ILE A 25 1.47 -5.69 1.10
CA ILE A 25 1.49 -7.05 1.65
C ILE A 25 2.89 -7.67 1.84
N GLY A 26 3.90 -7.22 1.11
CA GLY A 26 5.16 -7.95 0.89
C GLY A 26 6.10 -8.04 2.10
N ALA A 27 5.96 -7.16 3.09
CA ALA A 27 6.74 -7.17 4.34
C ALA A 27 5.84 -7.11 5.57
N GLY A 28 4.67 -7.74 5.49
CA GLY A 28 3.60 -7.60 6.45
C GLY A 28 2.51 -6.68 5.93
N THR A 29 1.27 -7.04 6.22
CA THR A 29 0.11 -6.34 5.68
C THR A 29 -0.07 -4.97 6.35
N SER A 30 -0.76 -4.07 5.65
CA SER A 30 -1.06 -2.74 6.18
C SER A 30 -1.91 -2.80 7.47
N GLU A 31 -2.74 -3.83 7.65
CA GLU A 31 -3.50 -4.08 8.88
C GLU A 31 -2.58 -4.31 10.08
N ILE A 32 -1.59 -5.20 9.94
CA ILE A 32 -0.66 -5.52 11.03
C ILE A 32 0.18 -4.30 11.40
N ARG A 33 0.61 -3.53 10.42
CA ARG A 33 1.34 -2.29 10.68
C ARG A 33 0.48 -1.28 11.45
N ARG A 34 -0.79 -1.10 11.09
CA ARG A 34 -1.73 -0.25 11.85
C ARG A 34 -1.96 -0.76 13.28
N MET A 35 -2.09 -2.07 13.47
CA MET A 35 -2.24 -2.68 14.79
C MET A 35 -0.99 -2.45 15.66
N LEU A 36 0.21 -2.67 15.10
CA LEU A 36 1.47 -2.45 15.81
C LEU A 36 1.61 -0.98 16.23
N ILE A 37 1.37 -0.04 15.31
CA ILE A 37 1.39 1.40 15.62
C ILE A 37 0.40 1.72 16.74
N GLY A 38 -0.84 1.21 16.67
CA GLY A 38 -1.84 1.44 17.71
C GLY A 38 -1.43 0.91 19.08
N ARG A 39 -0.77 -0.26 19.12
CA ARG A 39 -0.23 -0.85 20.36
C ARG A 39 0.90 0.00 20.94
N GLU A 40 1.87 0.41 20.13
CA GLU A 40 2.99 1.22 20.62
C GLU A 40 2.53 2.58 21.14
N LEU A 41 1.59 3.24 20.45
CA LEU A 41 1.00 4.51 20.91
C LEU A 41 0.28 4.37 22.25
N PHE A 42 -0.44 3.26 22.46
CA PHE A 42 -1.13 3.01 23.73
C PHE A 42 -0.14 2.75 24.87
N ASN A 43 0.95 2.03 24.60
CA ASN A 43 1.99 1.76 25.59
C ASN A 43 2.81 3.00 25.96
N GLU A 44 3.00 3.94 25.03
CA GLU A 44 3.71 5.21 25.29
C GLU A 44 2.84 6.21 26.06
N SER A 45 1.51 6.11 25.94
CA SER A 45 0.54 7.03 26.58
C SER A 45 0.08 6.59 27.98
N ALA A 46 0.47 5.40 28.43
CA ALA A 46 0.12 4.81 29.73
C ALA A 46 1.28 4.92 30.73
#